data_AF-A0AAW3JUI0-F1
#
_entry.id   AF-A0AAW3JUI0-F1
#
_cell.length_a   1.000
_cell.length_b   1.000
_cell.length_c   1.000
_cell.angle_alpha   90.00
_cell.angle_beta   90.00
_cell.angle_gamma   90.00
#
_symmetry.space_group_name_H-M   'P 1'
#
loop_
_entity.id
_entity.type
_entity.pdbx_description
1 polymer ?
#
loop_
_entity_poly.entity_id
_entity_poly.type
_entity_poly.pdbx_seq_one_letter_code
_entity_poly.pdbx_strand_id
1 'polypeptide(L)'
;MARQHYGHKKHMNKFTITGIIVLCAVLCFTVLYHKSALDAKCREYKSQISELKKEKKSVDERKEDLKEFEKYVDTDEYVEQIARERLGLVYKGEVIFEPDDSK
;
A
#
# COMPACT_ATOMS: atom_id res chain seq x y z
N MET A 1 -13.95 -71.41 -11.41
CA MET A 1 -14.99 -70.72 -10.63
C MET A 1 -14.67 -69.23 -10.62
N ALA A 2 -15.50 -68.38 -11.22
CA ALA A 2 -15.37 -66.92 -11.09
C ALA A 2 -16.77 -66.31 -10.99
N ARG A 3 -17.16 -65.90 -9.78
CA ARG A 3 -18.40 -65.13 -9.54
C ARG A 3 -18.09 -63.67 -9.80
N GLN A 4 -18.47 -63.15 -10.96
CA GLN A 4 -18.48 -61.71 -11.20
C GLN A 4 -19.73 -61.12 -10.54
N HIS A 5 -19.55 -60.45 -9.40
CA HIS A 5 -20.55 -59.58 -8.81
C HIS A 5 -20.59 -58.26 -9.59
N TYR A 6 -21.40 -58.21 -10.65
CA TYR A 6 -21.71 -56.96 -11.32
C TYR A 6 -22.67 -56.14 -10.47
N GLY A 7 -22.20 -54.99 -9.99
CA GLY A 7 -22.97 -54.05 -9.19
C GLY A 7 -24.26 -53.65 -9.91
N HIS A 8 -25.38 -53.78 -9.19
CA HIS A 8 -26.70 -53.43 -9.68
C HIS A 8 -26.76 -51.93 -10.00
N LYS A 9 -26.69 -51.56 -11.28
CA LYS A 9 -26.97 -50.18 -11.72
C LYS A 9 -28.46 -49.93 -11.54
N LYS A 10 -28.80 -49.30 -10.41
CA LYS A 10 -30.16 -48.85 -10.11
C LYS A 10 -30.53 -47.76 -11.11
N HIS A 11 -31.55 -47.99 -11.92
CA HIS A 11 -32.09 -46.98 -12.82
C HIS A 11 -32.75 -45.89 -11.95
N MET A 12 -31.99 -44.84 -11.63
CA MET A 12 -32.51 -43.72 -10.85
C MET A 12 -33.64 -43.04 -11.62
N ASN A 13 -34.72 -42.73 -10.91
CA ASN A 13 -35.85 -42.04 -11.51
C ASN A 13 -35.38 -40.68 -12.04
N LYS A 14 -35.77 -40.35 -13.27
CA LYS A 14 -35.41 -39.08 -13.93
C LYS A 14 -35.78 -37.88 -13.04
N PHE A 15 -36.87 -37.97 -12.29
CA PHE A 15 -37.28 -36.99 -11.28
C PHE A 15 -36.25 -36.77 -10.16
N THR A 16 -35.59 -37.83 -9.68
CA THR A 16 -34.52 -37.72 -8.67
C THR A 16 -33.29 -37.03 -9.26
N ILE A 17 -32.95 -37.33 -10.52
CA ILE A 17 -31.82 -36.68 -11.21
C ILE A 17 -32.14 -35.20 -11.44
N THR A 18 -33.35 -34.87 -11.91
CA THR A 18 -33.79 -33.47 -12.09
C THR A 18 -33.79 -32.72 -10.76
N GLY A 19 -34.25 -33.33 -9.67
CA GLY A 19 -34.23 -32.72 -8.34
C GLY A 19 -32.81 -32.40 -7.85
N ILE A 20 -31.86 -33.31 -8.07
CA ILE A 20 -30.44 -33.09 -7.72
C ILE A 20 -29.85 -31.94 -8.55
N ILE A 21 -30.14 -31.88 -9.86
CA ILE A 21 -29.64 -30.80 -10.73
C ILE A 21 -30.17 -29.44 -10.28
N VAL A 22 -31.47 -29.34 -9.96
CA VAL A 22 -32.07 -28.09 -9.46
C VAL A 22 -31.44 -27.69 -8.13
N LEU A 23 -31.23 -28.63 -7.21
CA LEU A 23 -30.57 -28.37 -5.94
C LEU A 23 -29.13 -27.83 -6.15
N CYS A 24 -28.35 -28.49 -7.00
CA CYS A 24 -27.00 -28.04 -7.35
C CYS A 24 -27.02 -26.65 -8.00
N ALA A 25 -27.97 -26.36 -8.88
CA ALA A 25 -28.09 -25.06 -9.53
C ALA A 25 -28.39 -23.94 -8.52
N VAL A 26 -29.30 -24.17 -7.57
CA VAL A 26 -29.61 -23.22 -6.49
C VAL A 26 -28.38 -22.97 -5.60
N LEU A 27 -27.63 -24.02 -5.24
CA LEU A 27 -26.39 -23.89 -4.46
C LEU A 27 -25.29 -23.13 -5.22
N CYS A 28 -25.11 -23.41 -6.51
CA CYS A 28 -24.17 -22.66 -7.34
C CYS A 28 -24.57 -21.19 -7.45
N PHE A 29 -25.86 -20.92 -7.62
CA PHE A 29 -26.38 -19.56 -7.70
C PHE A 29 -26.10 -18.79 -6.41
N THR A 30 -26.45 -19.31 -5.23
CA THR A 30 -26.20 -18.61 -3.96
C THR A 30 -24.71 -18.30 -3.74
N VAL A 31 -23.81 -19.23 -4.07
CA VAL A 31 -22.36 -19.02 -3.97
C VAL A 31 -21.87 -17.93 -4.93
N LEU A 32 -22.36 -17.88 -6.17
CA LEU A 32 -21.99 -16.85 -7.15
C LEU A 32 -22.46 -15.46 -6.74
N TYR A 33 -23.67 -15.36 -6.18
CA TYR A 33 -24.22 -14.09 -5.67
C TYR A 33 -23.44 -13.57 -4.46
N HIS A 34 -22.99 -14.46 -3.57
CA HIS A 34 -22.14 -14.03 -2.45
C HIS A 34 -20.73 -13.63 -2.87
N LYS A 35 -20.16 -14.25 -3.92
CA LYS A 35 -18.83 -13.89 -4.45
C LYS A 35 -18.79 -12.47 -5.02
N SER A 36 -19.82 -12.06 -5.78
CA SER A 36 -19.85 -10.72 -6.39
C SER A 36 -19.84 -9.60 -5.34
N ALA A 37 -20.53 -9.79 -4.20
CA ALA A 37 -20.50 -8.85 -3.09
C ALA A 37 -19.14 -8.81 -2.36
N LEU A 38 -18.44 -9.94 -2.27
CA LEU A 38 -17.10 -10.01 -1.70
C LEU A 38 -16.06 -9.32 -2.59
N ASP A 39 -16.15 -9.47 -3.91
CA ASP A 39 -15.21 -8.87 -4.84
C ASP A 39 -15.29 -7.34 -4.84
N ALA A 40 -16.49 -6.78 -4.65
CA ALA A 40 -16.67 -5.33 -4.50
C ALA A 40 -15.92 -4.79 -3.28
N LYS A 41 -16.09 -5.43 -2.11
CA LYS A 41 -15.38 -5.07 -0.89
C LYS A 41 -13.87 -5.27 -1.02
N CYS A 42 -13.43 -6.35 -1.67
CA CYS A 42 -12.02 -6.62 -1.89
C CYS A 42 -11.35 -5.53 -2.74
N ARG A 43 -12.04 -5.03 -3.79
CA ARG A 43 -11.56 -3.89 -4.59
C ARG A 43 -11.46 -2.61 -3.77
N GLU A 44 -12.46 -2.32 -2.95
CA GLU A 44 -12.47 -1.15 -2.07
C GLU A 44 -11.30 -1.20 -1.06
N TYR A 45 -11.13 -2.32 -0.35
CA TYR A 45 -10.01 -2.50 0.58
C TYR A 45 -8.65 -2.40 -0.12
N LYS A 46 -8.52 -2.94 -1.34
CA LYS A 46 -7.28 -2.82 -2.12
C LYS A 46 -6.98 -1.37 -2.48
N SER A 47 -7.99 -0.58 -2.82
CA SER A 47 -7.84 0.86 -3.07
C SER A 47 -7.37 1.59 -1.81
N GLN A 48 -8.05 1.37 -0.68
CA GLN A 48 -7.68 1.99 0.61
C GLN A 48 -6.25 1.62 1.02
N ILE A 49 -5.86 0.34 0.88
CA ILE A 49 -4.49 -0.10 1.17
C ILE A 49 -3.48 0.62 0.27
N SER A 50 -3.79 0.80 -1.02
CA SER A 50 -2.89 1.47 -1.96
C SER A 50 -2.70 2.96 -1.61
N GLU A 51 -3.79 3.62 -1.21
CA GLU A 51 -3.78 5.03 -0.80
C GLU A 51 -3.01 5.21 0.51
N LEU A 52 -3.32 4.42 1.54
CA LEU A 52 -2.62 4.43 2.82
C LEU A 52 -1.12 4.12 2.66
N LYS A 53 -0.76 3.20 1.75
CA LYS A 53 0.66 2.92 1.45
C LYS A 53 1.36 4.12 0.80
N LYS A 54 0.67 4.82 -0.10
CA LYS A 54 1.21 6.02 -0.75
C LYS A 54 1.42 7.13 0.25
N GLU A 55 0.45 7.37 1.11
CA GLU A 55 0.54 8.36 2.19
C GLU A 55 1.69 8.02 3.14
N LYS A 56 1.76 6.77 3.59
CA LYS A 56 2.86 6.30 4.45
C LYS A 56 4.23 6.54 3.83
N LYS A 57 4.41 6.19 2.55
CA LYS A 57 5.69 6.42 1.85
C LYS A 57 6.07 7.90 1.82
N SER A 58 5.12 8.79 1.53
CA SER A 58 5.38 10.24 1.51
C SER A 58 5.74 10.79 2.89
N VAL A 59 5.14 10.26 3.96
CA VAL A 59 5.44 10.66 5.34
C VAL A 59 6.81 10.12 5.75
N ASP A 60 7.14 8.89 5.37
CA ASP A 60 8.43 8.28 5.65
C ASP A 60 9.57 9.03 4.94
N GLU A 61 9.38 9.43 3.67
CA GLU A 61 10.34 10.28 2.93
C GLU A 61 10.55 11.62 3.62
N ARG A 62 9.48 12.35 3.95
CA ARG A 62 9.57 13.61 4.70
C ARG A 62 10.25 13.48 6.06
N LYS A 63 10.10 12.32 6.70
CA LYS A 63 10.73 12.03 7.99
C LYS A 63 12.23 11.79 7.83
N GLU A 64 12.66 11.18 6.74
CA GLU A 64 14.08 11.04 6.41
C GLU A 64 14.71 12.40 6.11
N ASP A 65 14.06 13.21 5.27
CA ASP A 65 14.51 14.58 4.98
C ASP A 65 14.65 15.42 6.27
N LEU A 66 13.69 15.31 7.18
CA LEU A 66 13.71 16.04 8.44
C LEU A 66 14.85 15.58 9.35
N LYS A 67 15.20 14.29 9.36
CA LYS A 67 16.33 13.77 10.12
C LYS A 67 17.68 14.24 9.55
N GLU A 68 17.78 14.36 8.24
CA GLU A 68 18.97 14.90 7.60
C GLU A 68 19.11 16.40 7.91
N PHE A 69 18.00 17.15 7.83
CA PHE A 69 17.98 18.55 8.21
C PHE A 69 18.32 18.75 9.70
N GLU A 70 17.78 17.92 10.60
CA GLU A 70 18.11 17.94 12.03
C GLU A 70 19.62 17.80 12.27
N LYS A 71 20.28 16.89 11.54
CA LYS A 71 21.74 16.74 11.62
C LYS A 71 22.48 17.94 11.06
N TYR A 72 22.01 18.50 9.94
CA TYR A 72 22.64 19.65 9.30
C TYR A 72 22.61 20.89 10.20
N VAL A 73 21.47 21.19 10.83
CA VAL A 73 21.37 22.36 11.72
C VAL A 73 22.17 22.23 13.02
N ASP A 74 22.55 21.01 13.39
CA ASP A 74 23.42 20.73 14.54
C ASP A 74 24.92 20.85 14.18
N THR A 75 25.26 21.09 12.91
CA THR A 75 26.66 21.24 12.49
C THR A 75 27.22 22.62 12.81
N ASP A 76 28.53 22.68 13.08
CA ASP A 76 29.28 23.93 13.25
C ASP A 76 29.17 24.84 12.00
N GLU A 77 29.08 24.26 10.80
CA GLU A 77 28.91 25.01 9.54
C GLU A 77 27.60 25.83 9.55
N TYR A 78 26.50 25.23 10.00
CA TYR A 78 25.23 25.93 10.14
C TYR A 78 25.29 27.02 11.20
N VAL A 79 25.95 26.74 12.34
CA VAL A 79 26.16 27.72 13.41
C VAL A 79 26.99 28.91 12.91
N GLU A 80 28.07 28.65 12.18
CA GLU A 80 28.92 29.68 11.58
C GLU A 80 28.16 30.50 10.53
N GLN A 81 27.36 29.87 9.68
CA GLN A 81 26.53 30.56 8.70
C GLN A 81 25.55 31.51 9.38
N ILE A 82 24.82 31.02 10.39
CA ILE A 82 23.87 31.84 11.15
C ILE A 82 24.60 32.95 11.94
N ALA A 83 25.79 32.70 12.46
CA ALA A 83 26.61 33.70 13.13
C ALA A 83 27.10 34.80 12.15
N ARG A 84 27.53 34.44 10.94
CA ARG A 84 27.88 35.40 9.87
C ARG A 84 26.65 36.21 9.46
N GLU A 85 25.52 35.56 9.16
CA GLU A 85 24.30 36.22 8.66
C GLU A 85 23.61 37.10 9.71
N ARG A 86 23.47 36.62 10.95
CA ARG A 86 22.71 37.33 11.99
C ARG A 86 23.54 38.27 12.84
N LEU A 87 24.79 37.92 13.11
CA LEU A 87 25.67 38.67 14.01
C LEU A 87 26.79 39.39 13.26
N GLY A 88 26.96 39.18 11.95
CA GLY A 88 28.04 39.76 11.16
C GLY A 88 29.42 39.30 11.60
N LEU A 89 29.50 38.15 12.29
CA LEU A 89 30.76 37.64 12.82
C LEU A 89 31.61 37.06 11.70
N VAL A 90 32.87 37.46 11.63
CA VAL A 90 33.86 36.93 10.67
C VAL A 90 35.14 36.52 11.38
N TYR A 91 35.90 35.62 10.77
CA TYR A 91 37.16 35.19 11.36
C TYR A 91 38.23 36.29 11.26
N LYS A 92 39.13 36.32 12.25
CA LYS A 92 40.23 37.28 12.27
C LYS A 92 41.18 37.03 11.08
N GLY A 93 41.22 37.96 10.13
CA GLY A 93 42.04 37.87 8.92
C GLY A 93 41.27 37.49 7.65
N GLU A 94 39.95 37.33 7.73
CA GLU A 94 39.06 37.10 6.59
C GLU A 94 38.77 38.42 5.85
N VAL A 95 38.85 38.43 4.51
CA VAL A 95 38.58 39.62 3.67
C VAL A 95 37.20 39.47 3.02
N ILE A 96 36.26 40.35 3.38
CA ILE A 96 34.91 40.37 2.79
C ILE A 96 34.92 41.20 1.50
N PHE A 97 34.36 40.67 0.43
CA PHE A 97 34.12 41.39 -0.82
C PHE A 97 32.63 41.71 -0.97
N GLU A 98 32.28 42.98 -0.92
CA GLU A 98 30.94 43.47 -1.24
C GLU A 98 30.93 43.99 -2.69
N PRO A 99 29.98 43.58 -3.54
CA PRO A 99 29.86 44.12 -4.89
C PRO A 99 29.40 45.59 -4.84
N ASP A 100 30.07 46.46 -5.62
CA ASP A 100 29.84 47.91 -5.72
C ASP A 100 28.56 48.25 -6.53
N ASP A 101 27.48 47.48 -6.34
CA ASP A 101 26.18 47.64 -7.00
C ASP A 101 25.13 48.26 -6.05
N SER A 102 25.58 49.09 -5.10
CA SER A 102 24.71 49.90 -4.24
C SER A 102 25.10 51.37 -4.29
N LYS A 103 24.67 52.05 -5.37
CA LYS A 103 24.50 53.50 -5.45
C LYS A 103 23.05 53.85 -5.65
#